data_AF-A0A961UZ88-F1
#
_entry.id   AF-A0A961UZ88-F1
#
_cell.length_a   1.000
_cell.length_b   1.000
_cell.length_c   1.000
_cell.angle_alpha   90.00
_cell.angle_beta   90.00
_cell.angle_gamma   90.00
#
_symmetry.space_group_name_H-M   'P 1'
#
loop_
_entity.id
_entity.type
_entity.pdbx_description
1 polymer ?
#
loop_
_entity_poly.entity_id
_entity_poly.type
_entity_poly.pdbx_seq_one_letter_code
_entity_poly.pdbx_strand_id
1 'polypeptide(L)'
;LSQSNKTFEDENTTEEAARADYQKIAERRVRLGLVLSEIGEKNNIQVTEEEVQRALSAQLRQFPGREKEVVEYYRSNPDAVAGLRAPIYEEKVVDFLLELVNVTDKTVSREELMRDDEEETPAAAS
;
A
#
# COMPACT_ATOMS: atom_id res chain seq x y z
N LEU A 1 17.18 8.29 5.19
CA LEU A 1 18.44 8.10 4.43
C LEU A 1 19.71 8.39 5.24
N SER A 2 19.65 8.64 6.56
CA SER A 2 20.84 8.82 7.40
C SER A 2 21.35 7.54 8.09
N GLN A 3 20.87 6.35 7.69
CA GLN A 3 21.30 5.06 8.27
C GLN A 3 21.87 4.06 7.26
N SER A 4 22.11 4.49 6.02
CA SER A 4 22.80 3.68 5.02
C SER A 4 23.84 4.58 4.40
N ASN A 5 25.12 4.29 4.61
CA ASN A 5 26.28 4.99 4.03
C ASN A 5 26.35 4.75 2.50
N LYS A 6 25.22 4.88 1.80
CA LYS A 6 25.09 4.71 0.35
C LYS A 6 24.86 6.08 -0.26
N THR A 7 25.66 6.40 -1.25
CA THR A 7 25.51 7.60 -2.08
C THR A 7 24.62 7.26 -3.28
N PHE A 8 24.03 8.27 -3.93
CA PHE A 8 23.25 8.06 -5.15
C PHE A 8 24.09 7.42 -6.27
N GLU A 9 25.40 7.70 -6.29
CA GLU A 9 26.35 7.07 -7.22
C GLU A 9 26.51 5.56 -6.99
N ASP A 10 26.35 5.07 -5.75
CA ASP A 10 26.37 3.62 -5.42
C ASP A 10 25.14 2.88 -5.97
N GLU A 11 24.09 3.61 -6.37
CA GLU A 11 22.87 3.09 -6.99
C GLU A 11 22.84 3.34 -8.51
N ASN A 12 23.99 3.69 -9.13
CA ASN A 12 24.12 4.06 -10.54
C ASN A 12 23.15 5.18 -10.98
N THR A 13 22.79 6.09 -10.07
CA THR A 13 21.88 7.20 -10.35
C THR A 13 22.44 8.53 -9.86
N THR A 14 21.88 9.64 -10.34
CA THR A 14 22.22 10.98 -9.82
C THR A 14 21.16 11.39 -8.80
N GLU A 15 21.49 12.29 -7.87
CA GLU A 15 20.51 12.83 -6.92
C GLU A 15 19.30 13.45 -7.64
N GLU A 16 19.53 14.13 -8.77
CA GLU A 16 18.47 14.72 -9.59
C GLU A 16 17.57 13.65 -10.23
N ALA A 17 18.17 12.60 -10.81
CA ALA A 17 17.43 11.49 -11.39
C ALA A 17 16.63 10.71 -10.33
N ALA A 18 17.26 10.38 -9.19
CA ALA A 18 16.60 9.72 -8.08
C ALA A 18 15.44 10.54 -7.52
N ARG A 19 15.63 11.86 -7.36
CA ARG A 19 14.56 12.77 -6.93
C ARG A 19 13.40 12.78 -7.92
N ALA A 20 13.67 12.87 -9.22
CA ALA A 20 12.64 12.85 -10.24
C ALA A 20 11.83 11.55 -10.22
N ASP A 21 12.48 10.40 -10.03
CA ASP A 21 11.80 9.11 -9.97
C ASP A 21 10.99 8.94 -8.68
N TYR A 22 11.53 9.35 -7.52
CA TYR A 22 10.74 9.38 -6.29
C TYR A 22 9.55 10.32 -6.37
N GLN A 23 9.68 11.45 -7.07
CA GLN A 23 8.56 12.36 -7.29
C GLN A 23 7.46 11.68 -8.11
N LYS A 24 7.80 11.00 -9.22
CA LYS A 24 6.82 10.25 -10.02
C LYS A 24 6.09 9.19 -9.19
N ILE A 25 6.83 8.43 -8.38
CA ILE A 25 6.26 7.40 -7.50
C ILE A 25 5.32 8.03 -6.47
N ALA A 26 5.74 9.13 -5.83
CA ALA A 26 4.94 9.85 -4.86
C ALA A 26 3.65 10.40 -5.48
N GLU A 27 3.74 11.04 -6.65
CA GLU A 27 2.58 11.55 -7.38
C GLU A 27 1.58 10.43 -7.70
N ARG A 28 2.06 9.28 -8.20
CA ARG A 28 1.20 8.11 -8.48
C ARG A 28 0.51 7.62 -7.22
N ARG A 29 1.23 7.48 -6.10
CA ARG A 29 0.68 7.02 -4.82
C ARG A 29 -0.37 7.97 -4.26
N VAL A 30 -0.10 9.28 -4.29
CA VAL A 30 -1.07 10.29 -3.81
C VAL A 30 -2.33 10.26 -4.67
N ARG A 31 -2.20 10.22 -6.00
CA ARG A 31 -3.36 10.15 -6.89
C ARG A 31 -4.21 8.91 -6.63
N LEU A 32 -3.59 7.73 -6.49
CA LEU A 32 -4.30 6.49 -6.18
C LEU A 32 -5.02 6.57 -4.83
N GLY A 33 -4.34 7.07 -3.79
CA GLY A 33 -4.95 7.26 -2.48
C GLY A 33 -6.19 8.15 -2.53
N LEU A 34 -6.11 9.29 -3.23
CA LEU A 34 -7.25 10.20 -3.41
C LEU A 34 -8.43 9.53 -4.14
N VAL A 35 -8.15 8.76 -5.20
CA VAL A 35 -9.19 8.04 -5.96
C VAL A 35 -9.87 6.98 -5.09
N LEU A 36 -9.10 6.17 -4.36
CA LEU A 36 -9.64 5.14 -3.46
C LEU A 36 -10.45 5.76 -2.32
N SER A 37 -9.96 6.86 -1.73
CA SER A 37 -10.69 7.63 -0.72
C SER A 37 -12.05 8.10 -1.24
N GLU A 38 -12.08 8.76 -2.40
CA GLU A 38 -13.31 9.27 -3.01
C GLU A 38 -14.33 8.16 -3.31
N ILE A 39 -13.86 7.01 -3.81
CA ILE A 39 -14.70 5.85 -4.09
C ILE A 39 -15.31 5.31 -2.80
N GLY A 40 -14.49 5.08 -1.78
CA GLY A 40 -14.99 4.54 -0.52
C GLY A 40 -15.94 5.50 0.21
N GLU A 41 -15.69 6.82 0.16
CA GLU A 41 -16.58 7.82 0.73
C GLU A 41 -17.95 7.83 0.04
N LYS A 42 -17.98 7.84 -1.30
CA LYS A 42 -19.23 7.82 -2.08
C LYS A 42 -20.08 6.57 -1.85
N ASN A 43 -19.43 5.45 -1.56
CA ASN A 43 -20.09 4.18 -1.33
C ASN A 43 -20.25 3.85 0.16
N ASN A 44 -19.96 4.82 1.04
CA ASN A 44 -20.05 4.70 2.50
C ASN A 44 -19.33 3.44 3.04
N ILE A 45 -18.16 3.14 2.48
CA ILE A 45 -17.30 2.06 2.96
C ILE A 45 -16.70 2.50 4.30
N GLN A 46 -16.86 1.67 5.32
CA GLN A 46 -16.37 1.97 6.66
C GLN A 46 -15.60 0.79 7.22
N VAL A 47 -14.53 1.09 7.96
CA VAL A 47 -13.81 0.12 8.75
C VAL A 47 -14.40 0.07 10.15
N THR A 48 -14.93 -1.09 10.50
CA THR A 48 -15.53 -1.36 11.80
C THR A 48 -14.47 -1.45 12.89
N GLU A 49 -14.88 -1.25 14.14
CA GLU A 49 -13.98 -1.41 15.27
C GLU A 49 -13.49 -2.86 15.40
N GLU A 50 -14.32 -3.85 15.08
CA GLU A 50 -13.95 -5.27 15.13
C GLU A 50 -12.78 -5.58 14.17
N GLU A 51 -12.80 -5.03 12.96
CA GLU A 51 -11.71 -5.21 11.99
C GLU A 51 -10.40 -4.60 12.51
N VAL A 52 -10.46 -3.42 13.13
CA VAL A 52 -9.28 -2.79 13.75
C VAL A 52 -8.76 -3.64 14.93
N GLN A 53 -9.64 -4.18 15.77
CA GLN A 53 -9.24 -5.07 16.87
C GLN A 53 -8.62 -6.37 16.36
N ARG A 54 -9.10 -6.90 15.23
CA ARG A 54 -8.53 -8.08 14.57
C ARG A 54 -7.13 -7.80 14.04
N ALA A 55 -6.93 -6.65 13.40
CA ALA A 55 -5.62 -6.20 12.93
C ALA A 55 -4.64 -5.96 14.09
N LEU A 56 -5.09 -5.33 15.18
CA LEU A 56 -4.30 -5.17 16.40
C LEU A 56 -3.89 -6.53 16.98
N SER A 57 -4.83 -7.47 17.07
CA SER A 57 -4.57 -8.84 17.53
C SER A 57 -3.55 -9.57 16.63
N ALA A 58 -3.63 -9.36 15.32
CA ALA A 58 -2.63 -9.88 14.39
C ALA A 58 -1.24 -9.29 14.65
N GLN A 59 -1.17 -8.00 14.97
CA GLN A 59 0.09 -7.36 15.31
C GLN A 59 0.67 -7.87 16.62
N LEU A 60 -0.16 -8.08 17.65
CA LEU A 60 0.30 -8.66 18.92
C LEU A 60 0.95 -10.03 18.73
N ARG A 61 0.43 -10.87 17.83
CA ARG A 61 1.03 -12.18 17.52
C ARG A 61 2.44 -12.08 16.92
N GLN A 62 2.81 -10.96 16.32
CA GLN A 62 4.16 -10.74 15.79
C GLN A 62 5.18 -10.38 16.88
N PHE A 63 4.73 -10.01 18.08
CA PHE A 63 5.59 -9.55 19.19
C PHE A 63 5.37 -10.35 20.48
N PRO A 64 5.65 -11.67 20.49
CA PRO A 64 5.48 -12.51 21.67
C PRO A 64 6.35 -12.01 22.84
N GLY A 65 5.76 -11.93 24.03
CA GLY A 65 6.41 -11.45 25.26
C GLY A 65 6.49 -9.94 25.42
N ARG A 66 6.02 -9.15 24.43
CA ARG A 66 5.92 -7.67 24.49
C ARG A 66 4.51 -7.16 24.23
N GLU A 67 3.50 -8.00 24.40
CA GLU A 67 2.10 -7.69 24.06
C GLU A 67 1.60 -6.45 24.82
N LYS A 68 1.97 -6.31 26.10
CA LYS A 68 1.59 -5.14 26.91
C LYS A 68 2.13 -3.82 26.35
N GLU A 69 3.38 -3.80 25.90
CA GLU A 69 4.00 -2.60 25.32
C GLU A 69 3.33 -2.22 24.00
N VAL A 70 3.01 -3.23 23.17
CA VAL A 70 2.32 -3.01 21.89
C VAL A 70 0.90 -2.49 22.11
N VAL A 71 0.13 -3.06 23.05
CA VAL A 71 -1.21 -2.56 23.39
C VAL A 71 -1.14 -1.11 23.88
N GLU A 72 -0.20 -0.79 24.77
CA GLU A 72 -0.05 0.57 25.30
C GLU A 72 0.33 1.57 24.19
N TYR A 73 1.20 1.17 23.27
CA TYR A 73 1.56 1.97 22.10
C TYR A 73 0.33 2.33 21.26
N TYR A 74 -0.50 1.35 20.88
CA TYR A 74 -1.72 1.64 20.10
C TYR A 74 -2.77 2.41 20.90
N ARG A 75 -2.86 2.20 22.21
CA ARG A 75 -3.80 2.93 23.07
C ARG A 75 -3.44 4.41 23.21
N SER A 76 -2.15 4.72 23.30
CA SER A 76 -1.64 6.08 23.49
C SER A 76 -1.40 6.83 22.18
N ASN A 77 -1.42 6.14 21.03
CA ASN A 77 -1.12 6.70 19.73
C ASN A 77 -2.29 6.52 18.73
N PRO A 78 -3.19 7.51 18.60
CA PRO A 78 -4.28 7.49 17.63
C PRO A 78 -3.81 7.32 16.18
N ASP A 79 -2.65 7.87 15.82
CA ASP A 79 -2.10 7.76 14.47
C ASP A 79 -1.66 6.32 14.17
N ALA A 80 -1.17 5.59 15.17
CA ALA A 80 -0.86 4.17 15.01
C ALA A 80 -2.13 3.35 14.73
N VAL A 81 -3.25 3.67 15.40
CA VAL A 81 -4.54 3.03 15.13
C VAL A 81 -5.05 3.40 13.74
N ALA A 82 -4.88 4.65 13.30
CA ALA A 82 -5.19 5.05 11.93
C ALA A 82 -4.33 4.27 10.91
N GLY A 83 -3.07 3.99 11.23
CA GLY A 83 -2.17 3.15 10.44
C GLY A 83 -2.66 1.71 10.29
N LEU A 84 -3.37 1.14 11.28
CA LEU A 84 -4.04 -0.16 11.14
C LEU A 84 -5.29 -0.08 10.26
N ARG A 85 -5.99 1.06 10.31
CA ARG A 85 -7.25 1.25 9.59
C ARG A 85 -7.06 1.44 8.09
N ALA A 86 -6.00 2.15 7.69
CA ALA A 86 -5.79 2.52 6.28
C ALA A 86 -5.67 1.30 5.33
N PRO A 87 -4.87 0.25 5.63
CA PRO A 87 -4.80 -0.94 4.77
C PRO A 87 -6.13 -1.69 4.68
N ILE A 88 -6.86 -1.79 5.80
CA ILE A 88 -8.19 -2.44 5.83
C ILE A 88 -9.18 -1.67 4.95
N TYR A 89 -9.15 -0.34 5.03
CA TYR A 89 -10.01 0.50 4.18
C TYR A 89 -9.68 0.32 2.70
N GLU A 90 -8.40 0.34 2.34
CA GLU A 90 -7.93 0.11 0.97
C GLU A 90 -8.39 -1.24 0.43
N GLU A 91 -8.17 -2.33 1.17
CA GLU A 91 -8.65 -3.67 0.79
C GLU A 91 -10.16 -3.67 0.54
N LYS A 92 -10.96 -3.09 1.45
CA LYS A 92 -12.42 -3.05 1.29
C LYS A 92 -12.88 -2.25 0.07
N VAL A 93 -12.20 -1.16 -0.26
CA VAL A 93 -12.50 -0.38 -1.48
C VAL A 93 -12.16 -1.20 -2.73
N VAL A 94 -11.02 -1.90 -2.72
CA VAL A 94 -10.61 -2.76 -3.84
C VAL A 94 -11.59 -3.93 -4.00
N ASP A 95 -11.97 -4.60 -2.92
CA ASP A 95 -12.96 -5.68 -2.94
C ASP A 95 -14.30 -5.20 -3.52
N PHE A 96 -14.78 -4.05 -3.06
CA PHE A 96 -15.98 -3.42 -3.62
C PHE A 96 -15.86 -3.14 -5.12
N LEU A 97 -14.71 -2.68 -5.60
CA LEU A 97 -14.47 -2.48 -7.03
C LEU A 97 -14.49 -3.81 -7.79
N LEU A 98 -13.88 -4.86 -7.22
CA LEU A 98 -13.86 -6.19 -7.82
C LEU A 98 -15.25 -6.79 -8.00
N GLU A 99 -16.20 -6.47 -7.11
CA GLU A 99 -17.61 -6.87 -7.25
C GLU A 99 -18.33 -6.19 -8.43
N LEU A 100 -17.85 -5.02 -8.87
CA LEU A 100 -18.47 -4.22 -9.93
C LEU A 100 -17.86 -4.43 -11.31
N VAL A 101 -16.60 -4.86 -11.36
CA VAL A 101 -15.88 -5.06 -12.62
C VAL A 101 -16.11 -6.46 -13.17
N ASN A 102 -16.08 -6.58 -14.50
CA ASN A 102 -16.09 -7.89 -15.14
C ASN A 102 -14.68 -8.49 -15.10
N VAL A 103 -14.49 -9.52 -14.29
CA VAL A 103 -13.22 -10.25 -14.19
C VAL A 103 -13.17 -11.33 -15.25
N THR A 104 -12.15 -11.28 -16.12
CA THR A 104 -11.92 -12.30 -17.15
C THR A 104 -10.66 -13.08 -16.84
N ASP A 105 -10.78 -14.40 -16.70
CA ASP A 105 -9.63 -15.27 -16.51
C ASP A 105 -8.83 -15.41 -17.81
N LYS A 106 -7.52 -15.17 -17.73
CA LYS A 106 -6.56 -15.42 -18.81
C LYS A 106 -5.60 -16.52 -18.38
N THR A 107 -5.58 -17.63 -19.12
CA THR A 107 -4.56 -18.66 -18.94
C THR A 107 -3.24 -18.16 -19.53
N VAL A 108 -2.19 -18.12 -18.71
CA VAL A 108 -0.83 -17.70 -19.10
C VAL A 108 0.17 -18.82 -18.79
N SER A 109 1.31 -18.84 -19.47
CA SER A 109 2.40 -19.76 -19.12
C SER A 109 3.12 -19.28 -17.86
N ARG A 110 3.93 -20.17 -17.25
CA ARG A 110 4.77 -19.78 -16.11
C ARG A 110 5.77 -18.71 -16.51
N GLU A 111 6.36 -18.82 -17.69
CA GLU A 111 7.32 -17.86 -18.22
C GLU A 111 6.68 -16.48 -18.43
N GLU A 112 5.43 -16.43 -18.92
CA GLU A 112 4.68 -15.17 -19.10
C GLU A 112 4.33 -14.53 -17.76
N LEU A 113 3.91 -15.32 -16.77
CA LEU A 113 3.56 -14.82 -15.43
C LEU A 113 4.77 -14.23 -14.67
N MET A 114 5.97 -14.74 -14.94
CA MET A 114 7.20 -14.34 -14.25
C MET A 114 7.99 -13.25 -15.01
N ARG A 115 7.43 -12.72 -16.10
CA ARG A 115 8.06 -11.62 -16.85
C ARG A 115 7.84 -10.30 -16.09
N ASP A 116 8.86 -9.45 -16.02
CA ASP A 116 8.76 -8.18 -15.30
C ASP A 116 7.79 -7.22 -16.00
N ASP A 117 6.82 -6.69 -15.23
CA ASP A 117 5.78 -5.77 -15.71
C ASP A 117 6.32 -4.45 -16.29
N GLU A 118 7.59 -4.10 -16.02
CA GLU A 118 8.23 -2.90 -16.57
C GLU A 118 8.37 -2.93 -18.11
N GLU A 119 8.34 -4.13 -18.71
CA GLU A 119 8.37 -4.28 -20.18
C GLU A 119 7.02 -4.03 -20.87
N GLU A 120 5.90 -3.94 -20.13
CA GLU A 120 4.54 -3.80 -20.67
C GLU A 120 3.91 -2.42 -20.47
N THR A 121 4.67 -1.37 -20.15
CA THR A 121 4.10 -0.02 -20.29
C THR A 121 4.06 0.32 -21.78
N PRO A 122 2.91 0.36 -22.48
CA PRO A 122 2.90 0.92 -23.82
C PRO A 122 3.33 2.38 -23.65
N ALA A 123 4.42 2.76 -24.31
CA ALA A 123 4.75 4.15 -24.52
C ALA A 123 3.45 4.84 -24.95
N ALA A 124 2.94 5.74 -24.11
CA ALA A 124 1.66 6.40 -24.30
C ALA A 124 1.57 6.87 -25.76
N ALA A 125 0.61 6.30 -26.49
CA ALA A 125 0.33 6.72 -27.84
C ALA A 125 -0.27 8.13 -27.80
N SER A 126 0.46 9.08 -28.39
CA SER A 126 0.10 10.47 -28.76
C SER A 126 0.30 11.54 -27.69
#